data_AF-A0A1G8VF12-F1
#
_entry.id   AF-A0A1G8VF12-F1
#
_cell.length_a   1.000
_cell.length_b   1.000
_cell.length_c   1.000
_cell.angle_alpha   90.00
_cell.angle_beta   90.00
_cell.angle_gamma   90.00
#
_symmetry.space_group_name_H-M   'P 1'
#
loop_
_entity.id
_entity.type
_entity.pdbx_description
1 polymer ?
#
loop_
_entity_poly.entity_id
_entity_poly.type
_entity_poly.pdbx_seq_one_letter_code
_entity_poly.pdbx_strand_id
1 'polypeptide(L)'
;MFLTGWAQGRSNTELFAEIRRWHLAKGWRDIGYHGVIFPDGEVIEGRPWGEIGAHVIGHNAGSLGYSMVPIRTITHMGAPEDFYTDATLLAMRAVIAKACARTPITRIAGHNEFAAKLCPGFAVTPEDWAPAGWA
;
A
#
# COMPACT_ATOMS: atom_id res chain seq x y z
N MET A 1 -5.22 20.29 -2.77
CA MET A 1 -4.61 18.95 -2.86
C MET A 1 -3.13 19.10 -2.55
N PHE A 2 -2.70 18.81 -1.31
CA PHE A 2 -1.32 19.05 -0.88
C PHE A 2 -0.53 17.76 -0.83
N LEU A 3 -0.28 17.15 -2.00
CA LEU A 3 0.76 16.15 -2.12
C LEU A 3 2.06 16.70 -1.51
N THR A 4 2.73 15.90 -0.67
CA THR A 4 4.00 16.28 -0.03
C THR A 4 5.03 16.72 -1.08
N GLY A 5 5.98 17.59 -0.72
CA GLY A 5 6.84 18.30 -1.69
C GLY A 5 7.57 17.45 -2.75
N TRP A 6 7.90 16.18 -2.49
CA TRP A 6 8.52 15.29 -3.48
C TRP A 6 7.56 14.82 -4.58
N ALA A 7 6.25 14.95 -4.35
CA ALA A 7 5.18 14.49 -5.22
C ALA A 7 4.45 15.61 -5.99
N GLN A 8 4.74 16.87 -5.65
CA GLN A 8 4.08 18.02 -6.27
C GLN A 8 4.45 18.16 -7.75
N GLY A 9 3.44 18.27 -8.63
CA GLY A 9 3.62 18.50 -10.07
C GLY A 9 4.08 17.28 -10.87
N ARG A 10 4.10 16.09 -10.26
CA ARG A 10 4.52 14.84 -10.90
C ARG A 10 3.32 13.95 -11.18
N SER A 11 3.36 13.23 -12.29
CA SER A 11 2.44 12.15 -12.61
C SER A 11 2.64 10.93 -11.71
N ASN A 12 1.62 10.09 -11.58
CA ASN A 12 1.70 8.84 -10.81
C ASN A 12 2.82 7.91 -11.32
N THR A 13 3.04 7.85 -12.64
CA THR A 13 4.15 7.11 -13.24
C THR A 13 5.52 7.64 -12.78
N GLU A 14 5.70 8.95 -12.68
CA GLU A 14 6.94 9.55 -12.16
C GLU A 14 7.13 9.29 -10.66
N LEU A 15 6.05 9.32 -9.89
CA LEU A 15 6.09 8.98 -8.47
C LEU A 15 6.43 7.49 -8.25
N PHE A 16 5.83 6.60 -9.05
CA PHE A 16 6.13 5.18 -9.03
C PHE A 16 7.60 4.92 -9.38
N ALA A 17 8.11 5.55 -10.44
CA ALA A 17 9.50 5.45 -10.84
C ALA A 17 10.45 5.95 -9.74
N GLU A 18 10.07 6.99 -9.00
CA GLU A 18 10.83 7.50 -7.86
C GLU A 18 10.88 6.52 -6.69
N ILE A 19 9.75 5.93 -6.33
CA ILE A 19 9.67 4.90 -5.28
C ILE A 19 10.55 3.70 -5.67
N ARG A 20 10.47 3.28 -6.94
CA ARG A 20 11.34 2.23 -7.49
C ARG A 20 12.82 2.63 -7.38
N ARG A 21 13.17 3.86 -7.79
CA ARG A 21 14.53 4.40 -7.70
C ARG A 21 15.08 4.36 -6.27
N TRP A 22 14.27 4.73 -5.26
CA TRP A 22 14.66 4.66 -3.85
C TRP A 22 14.94 3.23 -3.39
N HIS A 23 14.15 2.25 -3.84
CA HIS A 23 14.40 0.85 -3.53
C HIS A 23 15.65 0.30 -4.22
N LEU A 24 15.86 0.63 -5.50
CA LEU A 24 17.09 0.27 -6.22
C LEU A 24 18.34 0.86 -5.55
N ALA A 25 18.26 2.11 -5.06
CA ALA A 25 19.35 2.74 -4.31
C ALA A 25 19.68 2.05 -2.98
N LYS A 26 18.74 1.27 -2.41
CA LYS A 26 18.97 0.40 -1.24
C LYS A 26 19.56 -0.97 -1.62
N GLY A 27 19.90 -1.18 -2.89
CA GLY A 27 20.41 -2.45 -3.41
C GLY A 27 19.33 -3.51 -3.63
N TRP A 28 18.04 -3.14 -3.66
CA TRP A 28 16.98 -4.09 -3.96
C TRP A 28 16.93 -4.34 -5.47
N ARG A 29 16.48 -5.54 -5.87
CA ARG A 29 16.32 -5.90 -7.29
C ARG A 29 15.26 -5.05 -7.99
N ASP A 30 14.24 -4.64 -7.25
CA ASP A 30 13.11 -3.85 -7.76
C ASP A 30 12.35 -3.17 -6.60
N ILE A 31 11.30 -2.39 -6.91
CA ILE A 31 10.30 -1.89 -5.97
C ILE A 31 9.83 -3.01 -5.05
N GLY A 32 9.73 -2.76 -3.74
CA GLY A 32 9.39 -3.80 -2.76
C GLY A 32 7.91 -4.19 -2.71
N TYR A 33 7.02 -3.42 -3.35
CA TYR A 33 5.58 -3.62 -3.31
C TYR A 33 5.07 -4.36 -4.55
N HIS A 34 3.94 -5.06 -4.40
CA HIS A 34 3.19 -5.63 -5.52
C HIS A 34 2.37 -4.56 -6.26
N GLY A 35 2.11 -3.42 -5.63
CA GLY A 35 1.57 -2.24 -6.29
C GLY A 35 1.58 -1.01 -5.40
N VAL A 36 1.37 0.15 -6.03
CA VAL A 36 1.24 1.45 -5.37
C VAL A 36 -0.08 2.08 -5.79
N ILE A 37 -0.81 2.63 -4.82
CA ILE A 37 -2.11 3.27 -5.00
C ILE A 37 -1.95 4.77 -4.78
N PHE A 38 -2.41 5.56 -5.75
CA PHE A 38 -2.25 7.02 -5.77
C PHE A 38 -3.52 7.76 -5.31
N PRO A 39 -3.43 9.05 -4.96
CA PRO A 39 -4.57 9.81 -4.43
C PRO A 39 -5.79 9.94 -5.34
N ASP A 40 -5.64 9.72 -6.64
CA ASP A 40 -6.74 9.68 -7.60
C ASP A 40 -7.36 8.28 -7.75
N GLY A 41 -6.85 7.29 -7.01
CA GLY A 41 -7.28 5.90 -7.05
C GLY A 41 -6.58 5.05 -8.11
N GLU A 42 -5.63 5.60 -8.88
CA GLU A 42 -4.84 4.80 -9.81
C GLU A 42 -4.00 3.77 -9.04
N VAL A 43 -3.96 2.53 -9.56
CA VAL A 43 -3.12 1.45 -9.05
C VAL A 43 -2.06 1.15 -10.11
N ILE A 44 -0.79 1.37 -9.78
CA ILE A 44 0.33 0.93 -10.63
C ILE A 44 0.91 -0.33 -10.00
N GLU A 45 0.80 -1.46 -10.72
CA GLU A 45 1.33 -2.75 -10.29
C GLU A 45 2.88 -2.72 -10.32
N GLY A 46 3.48 -3.31 -9.28
CA GLY A 46 4.92 -3.48 -9.10
C GLY A 46 5.34 -4.92 -9.32
N ARG A 47 5.82 -5.58 -8.26
CA ARG A 47 6.18 -6.99 -8.35
C ARG A 47 4.93 -7.84 -8.66
N PRO A 48 5.03 -8.85 -9.56
CA PRO A 48 3.93 -9.77 -9.80
C PRO A 48 3.65 -10.61 -8.55
N TRP A 49 2.40 -11.01 -8.34
CA TRP A 49 1.97 -11.74 -7.12
C TRP A 49 2.65 -13.09 -6.90
N GLY A 50 3.26 -13.68 -7.93
CA GLY A 50 4.05 -14.90 -7.82
C GLY A 50 5.48 -14.67 -7.32
N GLU A 51 5.92 -13.42 -7.17
CA GLU A 51 7.23 -13.07 -6.64
C GLU A 51 7.16 -12.65 -5.17
N ILE A 52 8.21 -12.93 -4.42
CA ILE A 52 8.33 -12.46 -3.03
C ILE A 52 8.58 -10.95 -3.02
N GLY A 53 7.78 -10.22 -2.24
CA GLY A 53 7.92 -8.79 -1.99
C GLY A 53 9.14 -8.40 -1.14
N ALA A 54 9.29 -7.09 -0.89
CA ALA A 54 10.24 -6.54 0.07
C ALA A 54 9.58 -5.35 0.82
N HIS A 55 8.46 -5.61 1.48
CA HIS A 55 7.60 -4.60 2.09
C HIS A 55 7.50 -4.71 3.62
N VAL A 56 7.59 -5.91 4.20
CA VAL A 56 7.58 -6.13 5.66
C VAL A 56 8.65 -7.16 6.02
N ILE A 57 9.67 -6.73 6.76
CA ILE A 57 10.78 -7.61 7.20
C ILE A 57 10.21 -8.78 8.00
N GLY A 58 10.62 -10.01 7.67
CA GLY A 58 10.13 -11.24 8.30
C GLY A 58 8.77 -11.74 7.79
N HIS A 59 8.06 -10.96 6.97
CA HIS A 59 6.70 -11.27 6.52
C HIS A 59 6.49 -11.01 5.01
N ASN A 60 7.54 -11.15 4.19
CA ASN A 60 7.44 -10.93 2.73
C ASN A 60 6.95 -12.16 1.96
N ALA A 61 7.29 -13.36 2.43
CA ALA A 61 6.93 -14.61 1.76
C ALA A 61 5.46 -14.95 2.06
N GLY A 62 4.70 -15.31 1.03
CA GLY A 62 3.28 -15.66 1.16
C GLY A 62 2.34 -14.48 1.41
N SER A 63 2.78 -13.24 1.10
CA SER A 63 2.02 -12.03 1.37
C SER A 63 2.01 -11.07 0.18
N LEU A 64 0.93 -10.30 0.04
CA LEU A 64 0.82 -9.24 -0.96
C LEU A 64 0.90 -7.86 -0.29
N GLY A 65 2.04 -7.18 -0.39
CA GLY A 65 2.17 -5.78 0.06
C GLY A 65 1.81 -4.75 -1.00
N TYR A 66 0.85 -3.87 -0.69
CA TYR A 66 0.50 -2.68 -1.47
C TYR A 66 0.79 -1.41 -0.65
N SER A 67 1.30 -0.36 -1.30
CA SER A 67 1.55 0.93 -0.66
C SER A 67 0.54 1.98 -1.11
N MET A 68 -0.07 2.70 -0.18
CA MET A 68 -0.89 3.87 -0.51
C MET A 68 -0.05 5.15 -0.38
N VAL A 69 -0.11 6.04 -1.37
CA VAL A 69 0.54 7.35 -1.32
C VAL A 69 -0.35 8.30 -0.52
N PRO A 70 0.08 8.79 0.66
CA PRO A 70 -0.75 9.65 1.46
C PRO A 70 -0.79 11.09 0.90
N ILE A 71 -1.89 11.80 1.13
CA ILE A 71 -2.05 13.22 0.77
C ILE A 71 -1.38 14.18 1.75
N ARG A 72 -0.76 13.67 2.81
CA ARG A 72 0.05 14.42 3.79
C ARG A 72 0.94 13.46 4.57
N THR A 73 1.96 13.98 5.25
CA THR A 73 2.82 13.15 6.10
C THR A 73 2.00 12.52 7.24
N ILE A 74 2.17 11.21 7.44
CA ILE A 74 1.59 10.48 8.58
C ILE A 74 2.42 10.81 9.82
N THR A 75 1.84 11.56 10.75
CA THR A 75 2.51 12.00 11.99
C THR A 75 1.93 11.37 13.26
N HIS A 76 0.78 10.73 13.16
CA HIS A 76 0.08 10.06 14.25
C HIS A 76 -0.84 8.97 13.69
N MET A 77 -1.42 8.16 14.57
CA MET A 77 -2.50 7.23 14.25
C MET A 77 -3.84 7.98 14.24
N GLY A 78 -4.64 7.79 13.21
CA GLY A 78 -5.95 8.46 13.04
C GLY A 78 -6.91 7.61 12.21
N ALA A 79 -7.86 8.28 11.56
CA ALA A 79 -8.75 7.65 10.59
C ALA A 79 -8.06 7.54 9.22
N PRO A 80 -8.42 6.56 8.36
CA PRO A 80 -7.87 6.47 7.00
C PRO A 80 -8.00 7.77 6.20
N GLU A 81 -9.12 8.48 6.35
CA GLU A 81 -9.48 9.71 5.64
C GLU A 81 -8.61 10.92 6.06
N ASP A 82 -7.90 10.82 7.20
CA ASP A 82 -6.94 11.84 7.60
C ASP A 82 -5.74 11.89 6.64
N PHE A 83 -5.40 10.76 6.01
CA PHE A 83 -4.18 10.58 5.23
C PHE A 83 -4.40 10.18 3.78
N TYR A 84 -5.57 9.65 3.43
CA TYR A 84 -5.87 9.13 2.09
C TYR A 84 -7.21 9.66 1.57
N THR A 85 -7.35 9.72 0.25
CA THR A 85 -8.61 10.09 -0.40
C THR A 85 -9.56 8.89 -0.46
N ASP A 86 -10.86 9.16 -0.61
CA ASP A 86 -11.87 8.11 -0.87
C ASP A 86 -11.49 7.24 -2.08
N ALA A 87 -10.93 7.84 -3.14
CA ALA A 87 -10.48 7.11 -4.32
C ALA A 87 -9.34 6.11 -3.99
N THR A 88 -8.39 6.51 -3.14
CA THR A 88 -7.31 5.63 -2.67
C THR A 88 -7.88 4.47 -1.87
N LEU A 89 -8.77 4.76 -0.92
CA LEU A 89 -9.36 3.77 -0.03
C LEU A 89 -10.24 2.78 -0.82
N LEU A 90 -11.03 3.27 -1.77
CA LEU A 90 -11.83 2.44 -2.68
C LEU A 90 -10.96 1.53 -3.54
N ALA A 91 -9.87 2.06 -4.11
CA ALA A 91 -8.94 1.26 -4.91
C ALA A 91 -8.28 0.16 -4.08
N MET A 92 -7.88 0.46 -2.84
CA MET A 92 -7.31 -0.55 -1.94
C MET A 92 -8.32 -1.65 -1.60
N ARG A 93 -9.60 -1.32 -1.35
CA ARG A 93 -10.67 -2.31 -1.18
C ARG A 93 -10.84 -3.20 -2.41
N ALA A 94 -10.80 -2.62 -3.61
CA ALA A 94 -10.87 -3.37 -4.86
C ALA A 94 -9.67 -4.32 -5.05
N VAL A 95 -8.47 -3.89 -4.68
CA VAL A 95 -7.25 -4.73 -4.68
C VAL A 95 -7.41 -5.90 -3.71
N ILE A 96 -7.86 -5.66 -2.48
CA ILE A 96 -8.10 -6.71 -1.47
C ILE A 96 -9.15 -7.70 -1.97
N ALA A 97 -10.26 -7.23 -2.52
CA ALA A 97 -11.31 -8.11 -3.07
C ALA A 97 -10.77 -8.97 -4.23
N LYS A 98 -9.98 -8.40 -5.15
CA LYS A 98 -9.30 -9.12 -6.23
C LYS A 98 -8.35 -10.19 -5.68
N ALA A 99 -7.62 -9.89 -4.60
CA ALA A 99 -6.70 -10.82 -3.96
C ALA A 99 -7.45 -11.99 -3.29
N CYS A 100 -8.50 -11.70 -2.52
CA CYS A 100 -9.34 -12.71 -1.87
C CYS A 100 -10.04 -13.63 -2.88
N ALA A 101 -10.45 -13.10 -4.05
CA ALA A 101 -11.08 -13.89 -5.10
C ALA A 101 -10.11 -14.84 -5.84
N ARG A 102 -8.79 -14.60 -5.74
CA ARG A 102 -7.77 -15.34 -6.51
C ARG A 102 -6.83 -16.17 -5.65
N THR A 103 -6.77 -15.89 -4.35
CA THR A 103 -5.82 -16.49 -3.41
C THR A 103 -6.47 -16.62 -2.03
N PRO A 104 -6.06 -17.62 -1.21
CA PRO A 104 -6.63 -17.83 0.13
C PRO A 104 -6.04 -16.81 1.13
N ILE A 105 -6.47 -15.56 1.03
CA ILE A 105 -6.09 -14.50 1.98
C ILE A 105 -6.77 -14.77 3.31
N THR A 106 -5.99 -15.13 4.33
CA THR A 106 -6.47 -15.39 5.70
C THR A 106 -6.24 -14.21 6.66
N ARG A 107 -5.53 -13.17 6.22
CA ARG A 107 -5.25 -11.98 7.04
C ARG A 107 -5.08 -10.74 6.18
N ILE A 108 -5.67 -9.64 6.66
CA ILE A 108 -5.45 -8.27 6.16
C ILE A 108 -4.86 -7.49 7.34
N ALA A 109 -3.76 -6.77 7.13
CA ALA A 109 -3.03 -6.14 8.23
C ALA A 109 -2.28 -4.88 7.78
N GLY A 110 -2.09 -3.96 8.72
CA GLY A 110 -1.22 -2.79 8.59
C GLY A 110 0.24 -3.11 8.92
N HIS A 111 1.18 -2.31 8.40
CA HIS A 111 2.62 -2.51 8.70
C HIS A 111 2.92 -2.24 10.19
N ASN A 112 2.16 -1.36 10.83
CA ASN A 112 2.21 -1.07 12.27
C ASN A 112 1.96 -2.28 13.17
N GLU A 113 1.33 -3.35 12.67
CA GLU A 113 1.14 -4.60 13.40
C GLU A 113 2.42 -5.47 13.43
N PHE A 114 3.38 -5.20 12.55
CA PHE A 114 4.62 -5.99 12.41
C PHE A 114 5.88 -5.21 12.80
N ALA A 115 5.78 -3.90 12.94
CA ALA A 115 6.89 -3.03 13.30
C ALA A 115 6.39 -1.79 14.04
N ALA A 116 7.20 -1.24 14.95
CA ALA A 116 6.93 0.03 15.63
C ALA A 116 7.01 1.22 14.66
N LYS A 117 5.98 1.38 13.81
CA LYS A 117 5.86 2.38 12.75
C LYS A 117 4.42 2.87 12.72
N LEU A 118 4.20 4.07 12.18
CA LEU A 118 2.84 4.60 12.02
C LEU A 118 2.11 4.02 10.80
N CYS A 119 2.82 3.56 9.78
CA CYS A 119 2.23 3.06 8.53
C CYS A 119 1.18 1.94 8.80
N PRO A 120 -0.06 2.03 8.28
CA PRO A 120 -0.54 2.96 7.24
C PRO A 120 -1.12 4.29 7.77
N GLY A 121 -1.02 4.60 9.05
CA GLY A 121 -1.56 5.81 9.68
C GLY A 121 -2.87 5.57 10.43
N PHE A 122 -3.38 4.35 10.41
CA PHE A 122 -4.59 3.92 11.10
C PHE A 122 -4.49 2.43 11.49
N ALA A 123 -5.30 1.99 12.44
CA ALA A 123 -5.39 0.57 12.79
C ALA A 123 -6.22 -0.17 11.73
N VAL A 124 -5.70 -1.27 11.19
CA VAL A 124 -6.40 -2.06 10.17
C VAL A 124 -7.28 -3.09 10.87
N THR A 125 -8.59 -2.89 10.83
CA THR A 125 -9.58 -3.91 11.22
C THR A 125 -9.95 -4.69 9.96
N PRO A 126 -9.64 -5.99 9.86
CA PRO A 126 -9.82 -6.74 8.61
C PRO A 126 -11.24 -6.68 8.01
N GLU A 127 -12.26 -6.73 8.86
CA GLU A 127 -13.69 -6.68 8.49
C GLU A 127 -14.05 -5.36 7.80
N ASP A 128 -13.35 -4.27 8.15
CA ASP A 128 -13.55 -2.97 7.53
C ASP A 128 -13.00 -2.93 6.11
N TRP A 129 -12.23 -3.92 5.65
CA TRP A 129 -11.53 -3.90 4.35
C TRP A 129 -11.85 -5.07 3.44
N ALA A 130 -12.21 -6.20 4.04
CA ALA A 130 -12.49 -7.44 3.35
C ALA A 130 -13.81 -7.38 2.56
N PRO A 131 -13.94 -8.18 1.49
CA PRO A 131 -15.23 -8.37 0.84
C PRO A 131 -16.23 -9.06 1.79
N ALA A 132 -17.53 -8.86 1.54
CA ALA A 132 -18.58 -9.52 2.31
C ALA A 132 -18.41 -11.05 2.28
N GLY A 133 -18.55 -11.70 3.44
CA GLY A 133 -18.38 -13.15 3.57
C GLY A 133 -16.92 -13.63 3.64
N TRP A 134 -15.96 -12.71 3.80
CA TRP A 134 -14.57 -13.04 4.09
C TRP A 134 -14.45 -13.53 5.55
N ALA A 135 -14.58 -14.84 5.73
CA ALA A 135 -14.23 -15.62 6.91
C ALA A 135 -14.02 -17.07 6.50
#